data_AF-A0A060UP55-F1
#
_entry.id   AF-A0A060UP55-F1
#
_cell.length_a   1.000
_cell.length_b   1.000
_cell.length_c   1.000
_cell.angle_alpha   90.00
_cell.angle_beta   90.00
_cell.angle_gamma   90.00
#
_symmetry.space_group_name_H-M   'P 1'
#
loop_
_entity.id
_entity.type
_entity.pdbx_description
1 polymer ?
#
loop_
_entity_poly.entity_id
_entity_poly.type
_entity_poly.pdbx_seq_one_letter_code
_entity_poly.pdbx_strand_id
1 'polypeptide(L)'
;MGNLGLTQIPAPGEIAERCRALYLAPAVCSKGWLPNLFWRPATRDNPFGTLRVDPWELEVLFAAIGGESALSRAALEQRAPGRAGFIERSIAHGELPLLNFREDIP
;
A
#
# COMPACT_ATOMS: atom_id res chain seq x y z
N MET A 1 -31.90 14.62 -6.31
CA MET A 1 -31.30 13.41 -6.91
C MET A 1 -29.81 13.46 -6.63
N GLY A 2 -29.37 12.87 -5.52
CA GLY A 2 -27.95 12.84 -5.15
C GLY A 2 -27.28 11.69 -5.89
N ASN A 3 -26.33 12.00 -6.78
CA ASN A 3 -25.39 11.00 -7.28
C ASN A 3 -24.53 10.57 -6.08
N LEU A 4 -24.90 9.46 -5.46
CA LEU A 4 -24.04 8.74 -4.53
C LEU A 4 -22.79 8.38 -5.30
N GLY A 5 -21.67 9.03 -4.95
CA GLY A 5 -20.38 8.79 -5.57
C GLY A 5 -20.06 7.31 -5.47
N LEU A 6 -20.14 6.63 -6.61
CA LEU A 6 -19.56 5.31 -6.77
C LEU A 6 -18.08 5.47 -6.42
N THR A 7 -17.68 5.04 -5.23
CA THR A 7 -16.27 4.88 -4.87
C THR A 7 -15.67 3.93 -5.89
N GLN A 8 -15.08 4.49 -6.95
CA GLN A 8 -14.39 3.71 -7.95
C GLN A 8 -13.26 2.97 -7.25
N ILE A 9 -13.27 1.65 -7.31
CA ILE A 9 -12.13 0.84 -6.87
C ILE A 9 -10.99 1.21 -7.82
N PRO A 10 -9.89 1.81 -7.31
CA PRO A 10 -8.77 2.21 -8.15
C PRO A 10 -8.14 0.97 -8.79
N ALA A 11 -7.70 1.11 -10.03
CA ALA A 11 -7.07 0.01 -10.74
C ALA A 11 -5.75 -0.39 -10.04
N PRO A 12 -5.35 -1.68 -10.09
CA PRO A 12 -4.11 -2.12 -9.44
C PRO A 12 -2.85 -1.33 -9.84
N GLY A 13 -2.77 -0.87 -11.10
CA GLY A 13 -1.67 -0.04 -11.58
C GLY A 13 -1.65 1.36 -10.95
N GLU A 14 -2.81 1.97 -10.72
CA GLU A 14 -2.91 3.29 -10.05
C GLU A 14 -2.45 3.19 -8.60
N ILE A 15 -2.82 2.11 -7.91
CA ILE A 15 -2.37 1.86 -6.55
C ILE A 15 -0.86 1.58 -6.50
N ALA A 16 -0.31 0.85 -7.47
CA ALA A 16 1.12 0.59 -7.51
C ALA A 16 1.95 1.89 -7.63
N GLU A 17 1.52 2.82 -8.49
CA GLU A 17 2.17 4.14 -8.62
C GLU A 17 1.99 4.97 -7.35
N ARG A 18 0.81 4.93 -6.71
CA ARG A 18 0.58 5.59 -5.42
C ARG A 18 1.50 5.05 -4.33
N CYS A 19 1.69 3.74 -4.25
CA CYS A 19 2.64 3.12 -3.30
C CYS A 19 4.06 3.67 -3.50
N ARG A 20 4.50 3.82 -4.75
CA ARG A 20 5.81 4.39 -5.05
C ARG A 20 5.90 5.85 -4.60
N ALA A 21 4.87 6.66 -4.88
CA ALA A 21 4.83 8.05 -4.47
C ALA A 21 4.87 8.20 -2.93
N LEU A 22 4.06 7.41 -2.22
CA LEU A 22 4.01 7.42 -0.76
C LEU A 22 5.33 6.94 -0.14
N TYR A 23 5.97 5.92 -0.71
CA TYR A 23 7.26 5.42 -0.24
C TYR A 23 8.37 6.48 -0.29
N LEU A 24 8.35 7.31 -1.33
CA LEU A 24 9.30 8.42 -1.48
C LEU A 24 8.94 9.63 -0.60
N ALA A 25 7.76 9.67 0.02
CA ALA A 25 7.38 10.75 0.92
C ALA A 25 8.26 10.74 2.19
N PRO A 26 8.59 11.92 2.77
CA PRO A 26 9.49 12.00 3.93
C PRO A 26 9.08 11.11 5.11
N ALA A 27 7.78 11.00 5.40
CA ALA A 27 7.27 10.18 6.50
C ALA A 27 7.62 8.70 6.36
N VAL A 28 7.44 8.13 5.16
CA VAL A 28 7.74 6.71 4.90
C VAL A 28 9.25 6.50 4.69
N CYS A 29 9.90 7.39 3.94
CA CYS A 29 11.33 7.33 3.67
C CYS A 29 12.16 7.36 4.96
N SER A 30 11.73 8.12 5.97
CA SER A 30 12.38 8.19 7.29
C SER A 30 12.44 6.84 8.04
N LYS A 31 11.63 5.85 7.64
CA LYS A 31 11.69 4.49 8.20
C LYS A 31 12.95 3.71 7.78
N GLY A 32 13.69 4.18 6.76
CA GLY A 32 14.94 3.56 6.31
C GLY A 32 14.77 2.19 5.67
N TRP A 33 13.55 1.85 5.24
CA TRP A 33 13.25 0.57 4.60
C TRP A 33 13.84 0.51 3.20
N LEU A 34 14.47 -0.62 2.85
CA LEU A 34 14.95 -0.86 1.50
C LEU A 34 13.78 -1.17 0.55
N PRO A 35 13.81 -0.70 -0.72
CA PRO A 35 12.72 -0.98 -1.67
C PRO A 35 12.48 -2.47 -1.92
N ASN A 36 13.50 -3.32 -1.80
CA ASN A 36 13.40 -4.76 -2.05
C ASN A 36 12.47 -5.52 -1.09
N LEU A 37 12.07 -4.89 0.01
CA LEU A 37 11.04 -5.39 0.92
C LEU A 37 9.65 -5.42 0.24
N PHE A 38 9.39 -4.47 -0.66
CA PHE A 38 8.08 -4.27 -1.27
C PHE A 38 8.07 -4.44 -2.78
N TRP A 39 9.20 -4.22 -3.45
CA TRP A 39 9.36 -4.34 -4.90
C TRP A 39 10.37 -5.42 -5.27
N ARG A 40 10.15 -6.01 -6.45
CA ARG A 40 11.22 -6.57 -7.25
C ARG A 40 11.82 -5.46 -8.12
N PRO A 41 13.15 -5.37 -8.26
CA PRO A 41 13.76 -4.35 -9.10
C PRO A 41 13.37 -4.54 -10.57
N ALA A 42 13.12 -3.43 -11.28
CA ALA A 42 12.91 -3.47 -12.73
C ALA A 42 14.24 -3.65 -13.48
N THR A 43 15.28 -2.99 -12.98
CA THR A 43 16.66 -3.07 -13.48
C THR A 43 17.61 -2.92 -12.28
N ARG A 44 18.92 -3.08 -12.50
CA ARG A 44 19.95 -2.87 -11.46
C ARG A 44 19.87 -1.47 -10.83
N ASP A 45 19.51 -0.46 -11.63
CA ASP A 45 19.48 0.94 -11.21
C ASP A 45 18.06 1.46 -10.90
N ASN A 46 17.02 0.68 -11.22
CA ASN A 46 15.63 1.01 -10.88
C ASN A 46 15.05 -0.03 -9.90
N PRO A 47 15.00 0.30 -8.59
CA PRO A 47 14.48 -0.61 -7.58
C PRO A 47 12.95 -0.74 -7.60
N PHE A 48 12.23 0.14 -8.31
CA PHE A 48 10.77 0.17 -8.38
C PHE A 48 10.24 -0.57 -9.61
N GLY A 49 10.36 -1.90 -9.62
CA GLY A 49 9.70 -2.75 -10.61
C GLY A 49 8.33 -3.21 -10.14
N THR A 50 8.11 -4.52 -10.13
CA THR A 50 6.82 -5.08 -9.73
C THR A 50 6.71 -5.18 -8.21
N LEU A 51 5.59 -4.72 -7.64
CA LEU A 51 5.28 -4.93 -6.22
C LEU A 51 5.21 -6.41 -5.90
N ARG A 52 6.01 -6.91 -4.94
CA ARG A 52 6.00 -8.31 -4.49
C ARG A 52 5.03 -8.58 -3.33
N VAL A 53 4.49 -7.52 -2.75
CA VAL A 53 3.46 -7.57 -1.71
C VAL A 53 2.13 -7.09 -2.30
N ASP A 54 1.04 -7.35 -1.59
CA ASP A 54 -0.28 -6.89 -1.98
C ASP A 54 -0.32 -5.34 -2.09
N PRO A 55 -0.68 -4.77 -3.26
CA PRO A 55 -0.64 -3.33 -3.46
C PRO A 55 -1.63 -2.58 -2.58
N TRP A 56 -2.80 -3.16 -2.31
CA TRP A 56 -3.83 -2.53 -1.49
C TRP A 56 -3.41 -2.47 -0.02
N GLU A 57 -2.82 -3.56 0.50
CA GLU A 57 -2.28 -3.55 1.87
C GLU A 57 -1.10 -2.60 2.03
N LEU A 58 -0.19 -2.58 1.05
CA LEU A 58 0.97 -1.69 1.08
C LEU A 58 0.56 -0.20 1.04
N GLU A 59 -0.43 0.13 0.21
CA GLU A 59 -0.94 1.50 0.13
C GLU A 59 -1.56 1.95 1.45
N VAL A 60 -2.35 1.09 2.10
CA VAL A 60 -2.90 1.36 3.43
C VAL A 60 -1.79 1.55 4.47
N LEU A 61 -0.76 0.71 4.45
CA LEU A 61 0.39 0.82 5.34
C LEU A 61 1.09 2.18 5.20
N PHE A 62 1.43 2.57 3.98
CA PHE A 62 2.14 3.82 3.73
C PHE A 62 1.27 5.06 3.99
N ALA A 63 -0.01 5.02 3.62
CA ALA A 63 -0.96 6.08 3.93
C ALA A 63 -1.09 6.26 5.45
N ALA A 64 -1.19 5.17 6.22
CA ALA A 64 -1.25 5.23 7.68
C ALA A 64 0.02 5.85 8.30
N ILE A 65 1.21 5.53 7.77
CA ILE A 65 2.48 6.12 8.22
C ILE A 65 2.53 7.63 7.90
N GLY A 66 2.02 8.02 6.72
CA GLY A 66 1.95 9.42 6.28
C GLY A 66 0.83 10.24 6.93
N GLY A 67 -0.10 9.60 7.66
CA GLY A 67 -1.30 10.25 8.17
C GLY A 67 -2.32 10.60 7.08
N GLU A 68 -2.27 9.93 5.94
CA GLU A 68 -3.17 10.10 4.80
C GLU A 68 -4.31 9.07 4.78
N SER A 69 -5.41 9.42 4.13
CA SER A 69 -6.46 8.45 3.81
C SER A 69 -6.00 7.50 2.70
N ALA A 70 -6.16 6.20 2.93
CA ALA A 70 -5.85 5.18 1.95
C ALA A 70 -6.95 5.04 0.88
N LEU A 71 -6.57 5.09 -0.40
CA LEU A 71 -7.50 4.87 -1.51
C LEU A 71 -7.98 3.42 -1.58
N SER A 72 -7.12 2.49 -1.17
CA SER A 72 -7.39 1.06 -1.22
C SER A 72 -8.25 0.57 -0.05
N ARG A 73 -8.49 1.40 0.97
CA ARG A 73 -9.16 0.98 2.21
C ARG A 73 -10.48 0.26 1.96
N ALA A 74 -11.39 0.89 1.22
CA ALA A 74 -12.72 0.35 0.98
C ALA A 74 -12.68 -0.97 0.19
N ALA A 75 -11.82 -1.04 -0.84
CA ALA A 75 -11.65 -2.24 -1.65
C ALA A 75 -11.01 -3.39 -0.84
N LEU A 76 -10.02 -3.07 0.01
CA LEU A 76 -9.36 -4.03 0.87
C LEU A 76 -10.33 -4.60 1.90
N GLU A 77 -11.17 -3.76 2.52
CA GLU A 77 -12.20 -4.21 3.46
C GLU A 77 -13.29 -5.06 2.80
N GLN A 78 -13.64 -4.80 1.54
CA GLN A 78 -14.55 -5.67 0.78
C GLN A 78 -13.93 -7.04 0.49
N ARG A 79 -12.63 -7.08 0.15
CA ARG A 79 -11.92 -8.33 -0.15
C ARG A 79 -11.56 -9.14 1.09
N ALA A 80 -11.14 -8.46 2.16
CA ALA A 80 -10.65 -9.03 3.41
C ALA A 80 -11.11 -8.17 4.60
N PRO A 81 -12.31 -8.43 5.14
CA PRO A 81 -12.87 -7.62 6.22
C PRO A 81 -11.95 -7.55 7.45
N GLY A 82 -11.77 -6.33 7.97
CA GLY A 82 -10.92 -5.98 9.11
C GLY A 82 -9.44 -5.78 8.77
N ARG A 83 -9.00 -6.10 7.55
CA ARG A 83 -7.58 -6.08 7.20
C ARG A 83 -7.01 -4.67 7.13
N ALA A 84 -7.73 -3.71 6.55
CA ALA A 84 -7.25 -2.33 6.47
C ALA A 84 -7.20 -1.70 7.86
N GLY A 85 -8.26 -1.92 8.66
CA GLY A 85 -8.31 -1.45 10.05
C GLY A 85 -7.22 -2.06 10.95
N PHE A 86 -6.84 -3.32 10.73
CA PHE A 86 -5.74 -3.95 11.44
C PHE A 86 -4.38 -3.28 11.12
N ILE A 87 -4.10 -3.02 9.84
CA ILE A 87 -2.84 -2.38 9.41
C ILE A 87 -2.71 -0.98 10.00
N GLU A 88 -3.75 -0.16 9.89
CA GLU A 88 -3.78 1.20 10.44
C GLU A 88 -3.56 1.21 11.96
N ARG A 89 -4.25 0.31 12.66
CA ARG A 89 -4.10 0.18 14.12
C ARG A 89 -2.69 -0.25 14.50
N SER A 90 -2.10 -1.19 13.78
CA SER A 90 -0.72 -1.63 14.02
C SER A 90 0.25 -0.46 13.92
N ILE A 91 0.13 0.35 12.86
CA ILE A 91 0.96 1.56 12.68
C ILE A 91 0.73 2.57 13.80
N ALA A 92 -0.52 2.79 14.21
CA ALA A 92 -0.83 3.71 15.31
C ALA A 92 -0.20 3.27 16.65
N HIS A 93 0.02 1.97 16.84
CA HIS A 93 0.72 1.41 18.01
C HIS A 93 2.24 1.24 17.81
N GLY A 94 2.79 1.66 16.67
CA GLY A 94 4.22 1.55 16.37
C GLY A 94 4.66 0.14 15.95
N GLU A 95 3.72 -0.74 15.62
CA GLU A 95 3.97 -2.11 15.18
C GLU A 95 4.07 -2.17 13.65
N LEU A 96 4.86 -3.12 13.13
CA LEU A 96 4.95 -3.38 11.69
C LEU A 96 4.12 -4.62 11.33
N PRO A 97 2.94 -4.45 10.69
CA PRO A 97 2.13 -5.59 10.29
C PRO A 97 2.79 -6.36 9.15
N LEU A 98 2.67 -7.68 9.17
CA LEU A 98 3.05 -8.51 8.04
C LEU A 98 2.09 -8.27 6.87
N LEU A 99 2.64 -7.99 5.69
CA LEU A 99 1.87 -7.87 4.45
C LEU A 99 1.81 -9.21 3.72
N ASN A 100 0.72 -9.42 2.97
CA ASN A 100 0.61 -10.59 2.11
C ASN A 100 1.56 -10.46 0.90
N PHE A 101 2.30 -11.52 0.62
CA PHE A 101 3.09 -11.61 -0.61
C PHE A 101 2.19 -11.95 -1.79
N ARG A 102 2.57 -11.43 -2.95
CA ARG A 102 1.93 -11.77 -4.22
C ARG A 102 2.47 -13.08 -4.74
N GLU A 103 1.60 -14.08 -4.81
CA GLU A 103 1.90 -15.41 -5.35
C GLU A 103 2.00 -15.40 -6.87
N ASP A 104 1.42 -14.39 -7.54
CA ASP A 104 1.39 -14.24 -8.99
C ASP A 104 2.71 -13.69 -9.57
N ILE A 105 3.73 -13.48 -8.73
CA ILE A 105 5.03 -12.96 -9.14
C ILE A 105 6.10 -14.01 -8.83
N PRO A 106 6.64 -14.69 -9.87
CA PRO A 106 7.57 -15.81 -9.74
C PRO A 106 8.89 -15.36 -9.15
#